data_AF-A0A962FLQ7-F1
#
_entry.id   AF-A0A962FLQ7-F1
#
_cell.length_a   1.000
_cell.length_b   1.000
_cell.length_c   1.000
_cell.angle_alpha   90.00
_cell.angle_beta   90.00
_cell.angle_gamma   90.00
#
_symmetry.space_group_name_H-M   'P 1'
#
loop_
_entity.id
_entity.type
_entity.pdbx_description
1 polymer ?
#
loop_
_entity_poly.entity_id
_entity_poly.type
_entity_poly.pdbx_seq_one_letter_code
_entity_poly.pdbx_strand_id
1 'polypeptide(L)'
;MDTPEDLTTVSRNLANERKRYSELHTQLLSVLPPSTAVQDLAGTLITHCEEFGTRHTGDTLRAKPDEFGLSERQIDAALPLLEELHDIALTIDTLASAQNRILRADAPARSNVYYLQNRPFTVDERAREMRFLDSGEKQPIDLDGPRPERTRRRRRERQP
;
A
#
# COMPACT_ATOMS: atom_id res chain seq x y z
N MET A 1 -1.34 -1.90 -29.11
CA MET A 1 -0.70 -0.67 -28.61
C MET A 1 -1.34 -0.41 -27.26
N ASP A 2 -0.63 -0.67 -26.17
CA ASP A 2 -1.13 -0.34 -24.84
C ASP A 2 -1.10 1.18 -24.69
N THR A 3 -2.25 1.79 -24.44
CA THR A 3 -2.32 3.20 -24.06
C THR A 3 -1.45 3.39 -22.80
N PRO A 4 -0.50 4.33 -22.80
CA PRO A 4 0.30 4.59 -21.61
C PRO A 4 -0.64 4.95 -20.46
N GLU A 5 -0.57 4.17 -19.38
CA GLU A 5 -1.32 4.45 -18.16
C GLU A 5 -0.98 5.87 -17.67
N ASP A 6 -1.98 6.74 -17.60
CA ASP A 6 -1.81 8.11 -17.13
C ASP A 6 -1.74 8.15 -15.60
N LEU A 7 -0.71 8.82 -15.08
CA LEU A 7 -0.46 8.97 -13.64
C LEU A 7 -1.68 9.56 -12.91
N THR A 8 -2.38 10.52 -13.54
CA THR A 8 -3.54 11.17 -12.93
C THR A 8 -4.68 10.17 -12.74
N THR A 9 -4.94 9.36 -13.77
CA THR A 9 -5.96 8.30 -13.76
C THR A 9 -5.63 7.22 -12.73
N VAL A 10 -4.40 6.70 -12.72
CA VAL A 10 -3.96 5.70 -11.73
C VAL A 10 -4.05 6.24 -10.30
N SER A 11 -3.63 7.49 -10.08
CA SER A 11 -3.67 8.12 -8.75
C SER A 11 -5.10 8.35 -8.26
N ARG A 12 -6.02 8.73 -9.16
CA ARG A 12 -7.45 8.88 -8.84
C ARG A 12 -8.07 7.53 -8.47
N ASN A 13 -7.81 6.49 -9.26
CA ASN A 13 -8.33 5.15 -8.99
C ASN A 13 -7.78 4.62 -7.65
N LEU A 14 -6.49 4.79 -7.39
CA LEU A 14 -5.88 4.40 -6.11
C LEU A 14 -6.52 5.12 -4.92
N ALA A 15 -6.80 6.41 -5.05
CA ALA A 15 -7.49 7.17 -4.00
C ALA A 15 -8.93 6.68 -3.77
N ASN A 16 -9.65 6.36 -4.84
CA ASN A 16 -11.01 5.81 -4.77
C ASN A 16 -11.03 4.44 -4.09
N GLU A 17 -10.12 3.54 -4.46
CA GLU A 17 -10.04 2.20 -3.84
C GLU A 17 -9.63 2.27 -2.37
N ARG A 18 -8.67 3.14 -2.00
CA ARG A 18 -8.33 3.38 -0.58
C ARG A 18 -9.51 3.90 0.23
N LYS A 19 -10.32 4.78 -0.37
CA LYS A 19 -11.53 5.29 0.27
C LYS A 19 -12.54 4.15 0.49
N ARG A 20 -12.81 3.34 -0.55
CA ARG A 20 -13.71 2.18 -0.48
C ARG A 20 -13.24 1.16 0.57
N TYR A 21 -11.94 0.88 0.61
CA TYR A 21 -11.33 0.03 1.63
C TYR A 21 -11.62 0.55 3.06
N SER A 22 -11.43 1.86 3.29
CA SER A 22 -11.70 2.48 4.59
C SER A 22 -13.18 2.41 4.99
N GLU A 23 -14.09 2.55 4.01
CA GLU A 23 -15.54 2.46 4.23
C GLU A 23 -15.96 1.02 4.59
N LEU A 24 -15.46 0.02 3.85
CA LEU A 24 -15.72 -1.40 4.14
C LEU A 24 -15.10 -1.85 5.46
N HIS A 25 -13.91 -1.36 5.78
CA HIS A 25 -13.27 -1.64 7.07
C HIS A 25 -14.15 -1.10 8.22
N THR A 26 -14.71 0.10 8.07
CA THR A 26 -15.67 0.64 9.04
C THR A 26 -16.93 -0.22 9.15
N GLN A 27 -17.44 -0.73 8.02
CA GLN A 27 -18.58 -1.65 8.03
C GLN A 27 -18.25 -2.98 8.73
N LEU A 28 -17.06 -3.55 8.49
CA LEU A 28 -16.60 -4.76 9.16
C LEU A 28 -16.55 -4.56 10.68
N LEU A 29 -15.96 -3.46 11.15
CA LEU A 29 -15.91 -3.12 12.58
C LEU A 29 -17.31 -3.01 13.21
N SER A 30 -18.33 -2.62 12.45
CA SER A 30 -19.72 -2.51 12.94
C SER A 30 -20.44 -3.85 13.08
N VAL A 31 -19.99 -4.89 12.35
CA VAL A 31 -20.54 -6.25 12.42
C VAL A 31 -19.88 -7.07 13.53
N LEU A 32 -18.60 -6.79 13.78
CA LEU A 32 -17.82 -7.46 14.81
C LEU A 32 -18.29 -7.09 16.23
N PRO A 33 -18.14 -8.01 17.21
CA PRO A 33 -18.63 -7.80 18.57
C PRO A 33 -17.90 -6.64 19.25
N PRO A 34 -18.59 -5.64 19.82
CA PRO A 34 -17.95 -4.49 20.47
C PRO A 34 -17.13 -4.95 21.68
N SER A 35 -15.82 -5.05 21.51
CA SER A 35 -14.84 -5.40 22.52
C SER A 35 -13.63 -4.48 22.41
N THR A 36 -12.84 -4.39 23.47
CA THR A 36 -11.59 -3.64 23.51
C THR A 36 -10.56 -4.12 22.47
N ALA A 37 -10.74 -5.31 21.88
CA ALA A 37 -9.87 -5.90 20.87
C ALA A 37 -10.50 -5.96 19.46
N VAL A 38 -11.56 -5.19 19.18
CA VAL A 38 -12.25 -5.23 17.87
C VAL A 38 -11.37 -4.87 16.69
N GLN A 39 -10.49 -3.87 16.87
CA GLN A 39 -9.55 -3.50 15.81
C GLN A 39 -8.53 -4.61 15.56
N ASP A 40 -8.07 -5.27 16.63
CA ASP A 40 -7.14 -6.39 16.54
C ASP A 40 -7.79 -7.61 15.87
N LEU A 41 -9.08 -7.87 16.16
CA LEU A 41 -9.84 -8.94 15.52
C LEU A 41 -10.06 -8.65 14.02
N ALA A 42 -10.52 -7.45 13.66
CA ALA A 42 -10.68 -7.07 12.26
C ALA A 42 -9.38 -7.20 11.47
N GLY A 43 -8.28 -6.69 12.02
CA GLY A 43 -6.95 -6.83 11.43
C GLY A 43 -6.52 -8.29 11.30
N THR A 44 -6.76 -9.11 12.31
CA THR A 44 -6.44 -10.56 12.27
C THR A 44 -7.20 -11.28 11.17
N LEU A 45 -8.51 -11.01 11.02
CA LEU A 45 -9.33 -11.64 9.99
C LEU A 45 -8.90 -11.23 8.57
N ILE A 46 -8.53 -9.96 8.39
CA ILE A 46 -8.02 -9.45 7.12
C ILE A 46 -6.69 -10.13 6.78
N THR A 47 -5.72 -10.11 7.70
CA THR A 47 -4.42 -10.78 7.53
C THR A 47 -4.60 -12.26 7.21
N HIS A 48 -5.51 -12.95 7.91
CA HIS A 48 -5.79 -14.35 7.65
C HIS A 48 -6.38 -14.59 6.25
N CYS A 49 -7.24 -13.69 5.75
CA CYS A 49 -7.71 -13.74 4.37
C CYS A 49 -6.59 -13.51 3.36
N GLU A 50 -5.66 -12.59 3.64
CA GLU A 50 -4.50 -12.33 2.78
C GLU A 50 -3.53 -13.53 2.74
N GLU A 51 -3.33 -14.22 3.87
CA GLU A 51 -2.41 -15.35 3.98
C GLU A 51 -2.98 -16.66 3.40
N PHE A 52 -4.25 -16.95 3.68
CA PHE A 52 -4.85 -18.27 3.39
C PHE A 52 -6.02 -18.23 2.41
N GLY A 53 -6.50 -17.04 2.05
CA GLY A 53 -7.66 -16.85 1.18
C GLY A 53 -8.99 -16.82 1.94
N THR A 54 -9.94 -16.08 1.38
CA THR A 54 -11.26 -15.79 1.97
C THR A 54 -12.09 -17.05 2.23
N ARG A 55 -12.04 -18.02 1.31
CA ARG A 55 -12.71 -19.33 1.46
C ARG A 55 -12.19 -20.10 2.66
N HIS A 56 -10.86 -20.20 2.81
CA HIS A 56 -10.25 -20.91 3.94
C HIS A 56 -10.57 -20.20 5.26
N THR A 57 -10.49 -18.86 5.29
CA THR A 57 -10.91 -18.09 6.46
C THR A 57 -12.36 -18.36 6.83
N GLY A 58 -13.27 -18.43 5.85
CA GLY A 58 -14.67 -18.76 6.09
C GLY A 58 -14.90 -20.16 6.65
N ASP A 59 -14.19 -21.16 6.12
CA ASP A 59 -14.26 -22.52 6.65
C ASP A 59 -13.73 -22.58 8.10
N THR A 60 -12.64 -21.87 8.40
CA THR A 60 -12.05 -21.79 9.74
C THR A 60 -12.98 -21.10 10.74
N LEU A 61 -13.58 -19.96 10.37
CA LEU A 61 -14.51 -19.23 11.23
C LEU A 61 -15.75 -20.06 11.55
N ARG A 62 -16.29 -20.79 10.56
CA ARG A 62 -17.46 -21.66 10.76
C ARG A 62 -17.14 -22.92 11.55
N ALA A 63 -15.94 -23.47 11.40
CA ALA A 63 -15.53 -24.64 12.17
C ALA A 63 -15.32 -24.31 13.66
N LYS A 64 -14.92 -23.08 13.97
CA LYS A 64 -14.53 -22.67 15.32
C LYS A 64 -14.99 -21.24 15.70
N PRO A 65 -16.30 -20.95 15.67
CA PRO A 65 -16.82 -19.61 15.94
C PRO A 65 -16.41 -19.06 17.32
N ASP A 66 -16.33 -19.95 18.32
CA ASP A 66 -16.01 -19.60 19.70
C ASP A 66 -14.55 -19.12 19.90
N GLU A 67 -13.59 -19.62 19.10
CA GLU A 67 -12.18 -19.18 19.17
C GLU A 67 -12.03 -17.72 18.77
N PHE A 68 -12.94 -17.21 17.94
CA PHE A 68 -12.98 -15.82 17.47
C PHE A 68 -14.02 -14.97 18.22
N GLY A 69 -14.79 -15.57 19.13
CA GLY A 69 -15.88 -14.90 19.84
C GLY A 69 -17.00 -14.38 18.93
N LEU A 70 -17.24 -15.05 17.80
CA LEU A 70 -18.23 -14.64 16.80
C LEU A 70 -19.45 -15.56 16.81
N SER A 71 -20.64 -14.98 16.67
CA SER A 71 -21.85 -15.75 16.34
C SER A 71 -21.90 -16.08 14.84
N GLU A 72 -22.63 -17.14 14.47
CA GLU A 72 -22.84 -17.51 13.06
C GLU A 72 -23.35 -16.34 12.21
N ARG A 73 -24.29 -15.56 12.75
CA ARG A 73 -24.83 -14.37 12.06
C ARG A 73 -23.75 -13.32 11.79
N GLN A 74 -22.81 -13.13 12.71
CA GLN A 74 -21.70 -12.21 12.52
C GLN A 74 -20.70 -12.74 11.50
N ILE A 75 -20.45 -14.05 11.47
CA ILE A 75 -19.62 -14.69 10.46
C ILE A 75 -20.23 -14.49 9.08
N ASP A 76 -21.51 -14.79 8.90
CA ASP A 76 -22.19 -14.65 7.60
C ASP A 76 -22.25 -13.20 7.12
N ALA A 77 -22.32 -12.23 8.03
CA ALA A 77 -22.24 -10.81 7.70
C ALA A 77 -20.81 -10.31 7.45
N ALA A 78 -19.79 -10.88 8.12
CA ALA A 78 -18.40 -10.46 7.99
C ALA A 78 -17.73 -11.03 6.74
N LEU A 79 -18.05 -12.26 6.33
CA LEU A 79 -17.42 -12.92 5.18
C LEU A 79 -17.49 -12.15 3.85
N PRO A 80 -18.65 -11.63 3.41
CA PRO A 80 -18.69 -10.85 2.17
C PRO A 80 -17.86 -9.56 2.27
N LEU A 81 -17.77 -8.95 3.46
CA LEU A 81 -16.95 -7.76 3.67
C LEU A 81 -15.45 -8.10 3.62
N LEU A 82 -15.05 -9.23 4.20
CA LEU A 82 -13.67 -9.72 4.14
C LEU A 82 -13.24 -10.09 2.72
N GLU A 83 -14.15 -10.68 1.95
CA GLU A 83 -13.92 -10.98 0.53
C GLU A 83 -13.69 -9.71 -0.29
N GLU A 84 -14.58 -8.71 -0.14
CA GLU A 84 -14.44 -7.44 -0.84
C GLU A 84 -13.20 -6.65 -0.39
N LEU A 85 -12.86 -6.67 0.91
CA LEU A 85 -11.64 -6.05 1.43
C LEU A 85 -10.38 -6.68 0.84
N HIS A 86 -10.34 -8.00 0.73
CA HIS A 86 -9.23 -8.72 0.13
C HIS A 86 -9.04 -8.36 -1.35
N ASP A 87 -10.13 -8.34 -2.13
CA ASP A 87 -10.08 -7.97 -3.55
C ASP A 87 -9.63 -6.51 -3.77
N ILE A 88 -10.09 -5.60 -2.91
CA ILE A 88 -9.67 -4.19 -2.97
C ILE A 88 -8.20 -4.05 -2.57
N ALA A 89 -7.72 -4.79 -1.58
CA ALA A 89 -6.31 -4.77 -1.20
C ALA A 89 -5.41 -5.17 -2.38
N LEU A 90 -5.75 -6.25 -3.10
CA LEU A 90 -5.04 -6.67 -4.31
C LEU A 90 -5.09 -5.60 -5.43
N THR A 91 -6.23 -4.92 -5.57
CA THR A 91 -6.40 -3.83 -6.54
C THR A 91 -5.54 -2.62 -6.17
N ILE A 92 -5.50 -2.25 -4.88
CA ILE A 92 -4.65 -1.18 -4.36
C ILE A 92 -3.17 -1.49 -4.62
N ASP A 93 -2.72 -2.71 -4.36
CA ASP A 93 -1.33 -3.12 -4.60
C ASP A 93 -0.97 -3.06 -6.09
N THR A 94 -1.88 -3.47 -6.95
CA THR A 94 -1.73 -3.39 -8.41
C THR A 94 -1.61 -1.93 -8.87
N LEU A 95 -2.52 -1.06 -8.41
CA LEU A 95 -2.51 0.37 -8.74
C LEU A 95 -1.30 1.10 -8.17
N ALA A 96 -0.88 0.78 -6.94
CA ALA A 96 0.32 1.34 -6.33
C ALA A 96 1.59 0.89 -7.08
N SER A 97 1.62 -0.35 -7.57
CA SER A 97 2.72 -0.86 -8.40
C SER A 97 2.75 -0.19 -9.78
N ALA A 98 1.59 0.04 -10.40
CA ALA A 98 1.47 0.80 -11.64
C ALA A 98 1.94 2.25 -11.47
N GLN A 99 1.47 2.94 -10.42
CA GLN A 99 1.88 4.29 -10.07
C GLN A 99 3.41 4.37 -9.89
N ASN A 100 3.99 3.46 -9.11
CA ASN A 100 5.44 3.40 -8.91
C ASN A 100 6.22 3.19 -10.21
N ARG A 101 5.70 2.36 -11.12
CA ARG A 101 6.32 2.11 -12.43
C ARG A 101 6.33 3.37 -13.28
N ILE A 102 5.22 4.11 -13.33
CA ILE A 102 5.10 5.39 -14.07
C ILE A 102 6.06 6.42 -13.47
N LEU A 103 6.06 6.57 -12.14
CA LEU A 103 6.92 7.53 -11.45
C LEU A 103 8.41 7.25 -11.67
N ARG A 104 8.78 5.97 -11.85
CA ARG A 104 10.18 5.50 -12.01
C ARG A 104 10.56 5.14 -13.44
N ALA A 105 9.71 5.37 -14.44
CA ALA A 105 9.93 4.90 -15.81
C ALA A 105 11.30 5.33 -16.39
N ASP A 106 11.75 6.55 -16.07
CA ASP A 106 13.04 7.09 -16.52
C ASP A 106 14.12 7.09 -15.41
N ALA A 107 13.85 6.48 -14.25
CA ALA A 107 14.83 6.50 -13.16
C ALA A 107 16.01 5.58 -13.51
N PRO A 108 17.27 6.00 -13.27
CA PRO A 108 18.42 5.17 -13.56
C PRO A 108 18.37 3.87 -12.73
N ALA A 109 18.62 2.72 -13.37
CA ALA A 109 18.50 1.38 -12.77
C ALA A 109 19.38 1.14 -11.53
N ARG A 110 20.37 2.00 -11.27
CA ARG A 110 21.19 2.04 -10.05
C ARG A 110 21.19 3.46 -9.48
N SER A 111 20.10 3.86 -8.82
CA SER A 111 20.00 5.21 -8.24
C SER A 111 20.30 5.21 -6.74
N ASN A 112 21.13 6.15 -6.28
CA ASN A 112 21.07 6.60 -4.89
C ASN A 112 19.80 7.46 -4.75
N VAL A 113 19.04 7.24 -3.68
CA VAL A 113 17.90 8.10 -3.33
C VAL A 113 18.44 9.23 -2.46
N TYR A 114 18.16 10.46 -2.86
CA TYR A 114 18.51 11.69 -2.14
C TYR A 114 17.23 12.30 -1.55
N TYR A 115 17.39 13.22 -0.59
CA TYR A 115 16.28 13.93 0.03
C TYR A 115 16.51 15.44 -0.06
N LEU A 116 15.51 16.16 -0.56
CA LEU A 116 15.49 17.63 -0.60
C LEU A 116 14.20 18.06 0.07
N GLN A 117 14.28 18.83 1.17
CA GLN A 117 13.10 19.28 1.92
C GLN A 117 12.15 18.11 2.29
N ASN A 118 12.72 16.99 2.78
CA ASN A 118 12.01 15.74 3.08
C ASN A 118 11.34 15.04 1.89
N ARG A 119 11.51 15.52 0.66
CA ARG A 119 11.02 14.87 -0.55
C ARG A 119 12.10 13.95 -1.13
N PRO A 120 11.82 12.65 -1.32
CA PRO A 120 12.77 11.74 -1.93
C PRO A 120 12.89 12.02 -3.43
N PHE A 121 14.11 12.04 -3.96
CA PHE A 121 14.39 12.24 -5.38
C PHE A 121 15.55 11.39 -5.87
N THR A 122 15.66 11.26 -7.19
CA THR A 122 16.79 10.67 -7.90
C THR A 122 17.42 11.69 -8.82
N VAL A 123 18.71 11.52 -9.10
CA VAL A 123 19.47 12.41 -9.99
C VAL A 123 19.87 11.62 -11.23
N ASP A 124 19.57 12.18 -12.39
CA ASP A 124 20.17 11.81 -13.66
C ASP A 124 21.29 12.80 -14.00
N GLU A 125 22.52 12.43 -13.70
CA GLU A 125 23.70 13.27 -13.96
C GLU A 125 23.94 13.49 -15.47
N ARG A 126 23.44 12.59 -16.34
CA ARG A 126 23.60 12.73 -17.80
C ARG A 126 22.61 13.75 -18.35
N ALA A 127 21.36 13.67 -17.90
CA ALA A 127 20.33 14.64 -18.27
C ALA A 127 20.46 15.97 -17.52
N ARG A 128 21.27 16.04 -16.45
CA ARG A 128 21.33 17.16 -15.50
C ARG A 128 19.95 17.49 -14.93
N GLU A 129 19.20 16.44 -14.58
CA GLU A 129 17.86 16.56 -14.02
C GLU A 129 17.78 15.80 -12.70
N MET A 130 17.03 16.35 -11.76
CA MET A 130 16.50 15.59 -10.63
C MET A 130 15.04 15.27 -10.87
N ARG A 131 14.62 14.08 -10.46
CA ARG A 131 13.25 13.61 -10.53
C ARG A 131 12.79 13.26 -9.12
N PHE A 132 11.73 13.92 -8.65
CA PHE A 132 11.11 13.58 -7.37
C PHE A 132 10.35 12.27 -7.49
N LEU A 133 10.52 11.39 -6.51
CA LEU A 133 9.94 10.05 -6.51
C LEU A 133 8.46 10.03 -6.10
N ASP A 134 7.97 11.10 -5.47
CA ASP A 134 6.59 11.24 -5.02
C ASP A 134 5.65 11.69 -6.15
N SER A 135 6.06 12.69 -6.93
CA SER A 135 5.25 13.32 -7.98
C SER A 135 5.69 13.01 -9.40
N GLY A 136 6.93 12.52 -9.59
CA GLY A 136 7.53 12.36 -10.92
C GLY A 136 7.97 13.68 -11.56
N GLU A 137 7.80 14.81 -10.85
CA GLU A 137 8.27 16.13 -11.26
C GLU A 137 9.77 16.11 -11.54
N LYS A 138 10.16 16.69 -12.67
CA LYS A 138 11.56 16.87 -13.06
C LYS A 138 11.97 18.32 -12.85
N GLN A 139 13.13 18.54 -12.24
CA GLN A 139 13.74 19.85 -12.11
C GLN A 139 15.18 19.81 -12.65
N PRO A 140 15.63 20.85 -13.35
CA PRO A 140 17.03 20.94 -13.74
C PRO A 140 17.90 21.03 -12.47
N ILE A 141 19.07 20.40 -12.51
CA ILE A 141 20.07 20.55 -11.45
C ILE A 141 21.31 21.26 -11.97
N ASP A 142 21.80 22.16 -11.13
CA ASP A 142 23.14 22.72 -11.31
C ASP A 142 24.15 21.79 -10.64
N LEU A 143 24.93 21.08 -11.46
CA LEU A 143 25.98 20.18 -10.98
C LEU A 143 27.20 20.92 -10.43
N ASP A 144 27.30 22.24 -10.64
CA ASP A 144 28.39 23.09 -10.16
C ASP A 144 28.10 23.65 -8.74
N GLY A 145 26.90 23.41 -8.19
CA GLY A 145 26.53 23.74 -6.82
C GLY A 145 26.96 22.71 -5.76
N PRO A 146 26.76 23.00 -4.46
CA PRO A 146 27.04 22.04 -3.39
C PRO A 146 26.19 20.77 -3.58
N ARG A 147 26.85 19.61 -3.71
CA ARG A 147 26.16 18.33 -3.92
C ARG A 147 25.21 18.04 -2.74
N PRO A 148 23.97 17.60 -3.00
CA PRO A 148 23.07 17.18 -1.93
C PRO A 148 23.75 16.08 -1.11
N GLU A 149 23.68 16.18 0.21
CA GLU A 149 24.32 15.21 1.10
C GLU A 149 23.86 13.80 0.72
N ARG A 150 24.81 12.96 0.30
CA ARG A 150 24.58 11.53 0.17
C ARG A 150 24.22 11.02 1.56
N THR A 151 22.94 10.78 1.81
CA THR A 151 22.54 9.92 2.91
C THR A 151 23.08 8.54 2.61
N ARG A 152 24.28 8.23 3.13
CA ARG A 152 24.74 6.85 3.25
C ARG A 152 23.62 6.12 3.99
N ARG A 153 22.91 5.23 3.30
CA ARG A 153 22.06 4.21 3.96
C ARG A 153 22.91 3.63 5.08
N ARG A 154 22.63 4.00 6.34
CA ARG A 154 23.21 3.32 7.49
C ARG A 154 22.69 1.89 7.42
N ARG A 155 23.56 1.05 6.86
CA ARG A 155 23.43 -0.38 6.79
C ARG A 155 23.40 -0.85 8.24
N ARG A 156 22.24 -1.37 8.68
CA ARG A 156 22.06 -2.27 9.82
C ARG A 156 23.08 -2.07 10.97
N GLU A 157 22.73 -1.29 11.97
CA GLU A 157 23.01 -1.66 13.36
C GLU A 157 21.76 -2.42 13.84
N ARG A 158 21.54 -3.65 13.36
CA ARG A 158 21.64 -4.82 14.26
C ARG A 158 22.66 -4.63 15.38
N GLN A 159 22.14 -4.58 16.60
CA GLN A 159 22.50 -5.37 17.80
C GLN A 159 22.35 -4.49 19.05
N PRO A 160 22.10 -5.07 20.24
CA PRO A 160 21.46 -6.34 20.60
C PRO A 160 20.05 -6.14 21.19
#